data_AF-A0A136NCN3-F1
#
_entry.id   AF-A0A136NCN3-F1
#
_cell.length_a   1.000
_cell.length_b   1.000
_cell.length_c   1.000
_cell.angle_alpha   90.00
_cell.angle_beta   90.00
_cell.angle_gamma   90.00
#
_symmetry.space_group_name_H-M   'P 1'
#
loop_
_entity.id
_entity.type
_entity.pdbx_description
1 polymer ?
#
loop_
_entity_poly.entity_id
_entity_poly.type
_entity_poly.pdbx_seq_one_letter_code
_entity_poly.pdbx_strand_id
1 'polypeptide(L)'
;MRNYEYLKSKIKLIKKGIHIGKLGSKEMIPSHEIALYEGMDNYNSICNVDKETAILYLKKENFKVELNKTGWFLMKYQDLPIGWIKNIGNRINNYYPVNYRILSSKNLLSNE
;
A
#
# COMPACT_ATOMS: atom_id res chain seq x y z
N MET A 1 14.92 14.08 20.70
CA MET A 1 16.07 13.36 20.11
C MET A 1 16.96 12.68 21.14
N ARG A 2 17.44 13.37 22.20
CA ARG A 2 18.35 12.79 23.24
C ARG A 2 17.88 11.48 23.88
N ASN A 3 16.58 11.37 24.21
CA ASN A 3 16.02 10.17 24.84
C ASN A 3 15.94 8.96 23.88
N TYR A 4 15.76 9.21 22.58
CA TYR A 4 15.68 8.12 21.60
C TYR A 4 17.03 7.43 21.41
N GLU A 5 18.11 8.21 21.24
CA GLU A 5 19.46 7.63 21.09
C GLU A 5 19.91 6.93 22.37
N TYR A 6 19.59 7.49 23.54
CA TYR A 6 19.84 6.83 24.82
C TYR A 6 19.12 5.48 24.91
N LEU A 7 17.81 5.44 24.66
CA LEU A 7 17.04 4.18 24.71
C LEU A 7 17.52 3.17 23.67
N LYS A 8 17.77 3.59 22.43
CA LYS A 8 18.31 2.73 21.38
C LYS A 8 19.63 2.05 21.78
N SER A 9 20.45 2.70 22.61
CA SER A 9 21.68 2.10 23.15
C SER A 9 21.47 1.10 24.30
N LYS A 10 20.30 1.12 24.95
CA LYS A 10 19.99 0.31 26.14
C LYS A 10 19.00 -0.82 25.89
N ILE A 11 18.22 -0.76 24.80
CA ILE A 11 17.20 -1.75 24.48
C ILE A 11 17.30 -2.22 23.03
N LYS A 12 16.95 -3.48 22.78
CA LYS A 12 16.77 -3.99 21.42
C LYS A 12 15.52 -3.36 20.81
N LEU A 13 15.72 -2.43 19.87
CA LEU A 13 14.63 -1.78 19.17
C LEU A 13 14.01 -2.74 18.13
N ILE A 14 12.81 -3.24 18.40
CA ILE A 14 12.10 -4.18 17.51
C ILE A 14 11.41 -3.41 16.36
N LYS A 15 10.74 -2.30 16.67
CA LYS A 15 10.04 -1.45 15.70
C LYS A 15 10.14 0.02 16.10
N LYS A 16 10.34 0.91 15.12
CA LYS A 16 10.44 2.36 15.31
C LYS A 16 9.34 3.07 14.53
N GLY A 17 8.22 3.35 15.19
CA GLY A 17 7.09 4.05 14.58
C GLY A 17 6.55 3.33 13.33
N ILE A 18 6.05 4.12 12.38
CA ILE A 18 5.52 3.65 11.10
C ILE A 18 6.66 3.60 10.09
N HIS A 19 6.83 2.46 9.42
CA HIS A 19 7.78 2.39 8.34
C HIS A 19 7.27 3.20 7.14
N ILE A 20 7.93 4.31 6.80
CA ILE A 20 7.46 5.18 5.71
C ILE A 20 7.69 4.54 4.34
N GLY A 21 8.78 3.80 4.20
CA GLY A 21 9.21 3.25 2.92
C GLY A 21 10.71 3.07 2.86
N LYS A 22 11.21 2.88 1.65
CA LYS A 22 12.65 2.76 1.38
C LYS A 22 13.04 3.68 0.23
N LEU A 23 14.26 4.18 0.27
CA LEU A 23 14.83 4.89 -0.87
C LEU A 23 15.19 3.85 -1.93
N GLY A 24 14.49 3.88 -3.08
CA GLY A 24 14.89 3.15 -4.26
C GLY A 24 15.98 3.90 -5.03
N SER A 25 16.46 3.31 -6.12
CA SER A 25 17.51 3.92 -6.95
C SER A 25 17.11 5.24 -7.60
N LYS A 26 15.81 5.42 -7.88
CA LYS A 26 15.29 6.61 -8.58
C LYS A 26 14.36 7.47 -7.74
N GLU A 27 13.67 6.86 -6.78
CA GLU A 27 12.62 7.52 -6.00
C GLU A 27 12.35 6.76 -4.70
N MET A 28 11.61 7.39 -3.80
CA MET A 28 11.08 6.75 -2.60
C MET A 28 10.00 5.73 -2.98
N ILE A 29 10.13 4.52 -2.44
CA ILE A 29 9.14 3.45 -2.56
C ILE A 29 8.36 3.42 -1.23
N PRO A 30 7.09 3.88 -1.20
CA PRO A 30 6.33 3.92 0.02
C PRO A 30 6.05 2.51 0.52
N SER A 31 6.05 2.35 1.84
CA SER A 31 5.71 1.07 2.44
C SER A 31 4.19 0.87 2.49
N HIS A 32 3.76 -0.38 2.63
CA HIS A 32 2.35 -0.66 2.93
C HIS A 32 1.92 -0.09 4.30
N GLU A 33 2.81 -0.04 5.30
CA GLU A 33 2.45 0.49 6.63
C GLU A 33 2.01 1.95 6.59
N ILE A 34 2.68 2.79 5.79
CA ILE A 34 2.31 4.21 5.70
C ILE A 34 0.99 4.40 4.93
N ALA A 35 0.64 3.50 4.01
CA ALA A 35 -0.67 3.57 3.34
C ALA A 35 -1.82 3.42 4.34
N LEU A 36 -1.63 2.62 5.39
CA LEU A 36 -2.65 2.36 6.41
C LEU A 36 -2.66 3.40 7.54
N TYR A 37 -1.80 4.40 7.49
CA TYR A 37 -1.78 5.48 8.46
C TYR A 37 -2.91 6.48 8.16
N GLU A 38 -3.69 6.86 9.16
CA GLU A 38 -4.80 7.82 9.06
C GLU A 38 -4.40 9.14 8.39
N GLY A 39 -3.17 9.61 8.62
CA GLY A 39 -2.67 10.83 7.97
C GLY A 39 -2.46 10.75 6.45
N MET A 40 -2.64 9.58 5.82
CA MET A 40 -2.58 9.43 4.36
C MET A 40 -3.90 9.71 3.64
N ASP A 41 -4.98 10.01 4.35
CA ASP A 41 -6.27 10.33 3.73
C ASP A 41 -6.23 11.53 2.77
N ASN A 42 -5.31 12.47 3.01
CA ASN A 42 -5.10 13.67 2.18
C ASN A 42 -4.09 13.48 1.03
N TYR A 43 -3.73 12.24 0.69
CA TYR A 43 -2.77 12.00 -0.39
C TYR A 43 -3.35 12.45 -1.75
N ASN A 44 -2.58 13.20 -2.54
CA ASN A 44 -3.08 13.86 -3.75
C ASN A 44 -3.47 12.91 -4.91
N SER A 45 -3.05 11.64 -4.87
CA SER A 45 -3.30 10.67 -5.93
C SER A 45 -4.02 9.45 -5.35
N ILE A 46 -5.34 9.49 -5.33
CA ILE A 46 -6.20 8.40 -4.82
C ILE A 46 -6.74 7.61 -6.00
N CYS A 47 -6.81 6.28 -5.84
CA CYS A 47 -7.50 5.36 -6.73
C CYS A 47 -8.58 4.65 -5.92
N ASN A 48 -9.82 5.14 -6.02
CA ASN A 48 -10.99 4.46 -5.44
C ASN A 48 -11.38 3.32 -6.36
N VAL A 49 -11.61 2.15 -5.78
CA VAL A 49 -11.93 0.93 -6.52
C VAL A 49 -13.14 0.23 -5.94
N ASP A 50 -13.79 -0.59 -6.77
CA ASP A 50 -14.86 -1.47 -6.35
C ASP A 50 -14.34 -2.70 -5.59
N LYS A 51 -15.27 -3.50 -5.09
CA LYS A 51 -14.98 -4.71 -4.30
C LYS A 51 -14.17 -5.72 -5.13
N GLU A 52 -14.52 -5.88 -6.41
CA GLU A 52 -13.86 -6.83 -7.31
C GLU A 52 -12.38 -6.48 -7.49
N THR A 53 -12.10 -5.23 -7.87
CA THR A 53 -10.75 -4.73 -8.07
C THR A 53 -9.96 -4.72 -6.76
N ALA A 54 -10.59 -4.38 -5.63
CA ALA A 54 -9.96 -4.48 -4.31
C ALA A 54 -9.54 -5.91 -3.98
N ILE A 55 -10.37 -6.91 -4.26
CA ILE A 55 -10.03 -8.32 -4.04
C ILE A 55 -8.88 -8.75 -4.94
N LEU A 56 -8.90 -8.42 -6.24
CA LEU A 56 -7.81 -8.71 -7.17
C LEU A 56 -6.50 -8.05 -6.69
N TYR A 57 -6.58 -6.81 -6.21
CA TYR A 57 -5.45 -6.11 -5.59
C TYR A 57 -4.90 -6.88 -4.38
N LEU A 58 -5.75 -7.27 -3.43
CA LEU A 58 -5.34 -7.99 -2.21
C LEU A 58 -4.85 -9.42 -2.50
N LYS A 59 -5.26 -10.04 -3.61
CA LYS A 59 -4.70 -11.31 -4.09
C LYS A 59 -3.36 -11.16 -4.81
N LYS A 60 -2.95 -9.93 -5.13
CA LYS A 60 -1.86 -9.63 -6.10
C LYS A 60 -2.11 -10.22 -7.48
N GLU A 61 -3.35 -10.22 -7.93
CA GLU A 61 -3.75 -10.59 -9.29
C GLU A 61 -3.78 -9.36 -10.21
N ASN A 62 -3.94 -9.60 -11.51
CA ASN A 62 -4.05 -8.53 -12.50
C ASN A 62 -5.43 -7.90 -12.45
N PHE A 63 -5.48 -6.57 -12.54
CA PHE A 63 -6.69 -5.79 -12.67
C PHE A 63 -6.41 -4.57 -13.54
N LYS A 64 -7.47 -3.88 -13.98
CA LYS A 64 -7.37 -2.65 -14.76
C LYS A 64 -8.00 -1.52 -13.98
N VAL A 65 -7.33 -0.38 -13.93
CA VAL A 65 -7.91 0.89 -13.47
C VAL A 65 -7.46 1.98 -14.43
N GLU A 66 -8.33 2.94 -14.69
CA GLU A 66 -8.02 4.09 -15.53
C GLU A 66 -7.42 5.20 -14.67
N LEU A 67 -6.21 5.62 -15.02
CA LEU A 67 -5.46 6.64 -14.29
C LEU A 67 -4.96 7.69 -15.26
N ASN A 68 -5.19 8.96 -14.92
CA ASN A 68 -4.88 10.11 -15.79
C ASN A 68 -3.39 10.50 -15.84
N LYS A 69 -2.55 9.94 -14.95
CA LYS A 69 -1.12 10.22 -14.88
C LYS A 69 -0.32 9.02 -14.38
N THR A 70 0.97 9.01 -14.66
CA THR A 70 1.92 8.06 -14.07
C THR A 70 2.28 8.47 -12.64
N GLY A 71 2.78 7.52 -11.84
CA GLY A 71 3.20 7.75 -10.47
C GLY A 71 2.54 6.83 -9.45
N TRP A 72 2.68 7.19 -8.18
CA TRP A 72 2.11 6.46 -7.05
C TRP A 72 0.67 6.88 -6.79
N PHE A 73 -0.18 5.89 -6.53
CA PHE A 73 -1.56 6.10 -6.12
C PHE A 73 -1.87 5.29 -4.87
N LEU A 74 -2.57 5.94 -3.92
CA LEU A 74 -3.15 5.30 -2.75
C LEU A 74 -4.45 4.61 -3.18
N MET A 75 -4.49 3.30 -3.09
CA MET A 75 -5.69 2.51 -3.34
C MET A 75 -6.63 2.62 -2.16
N LYS A 76 -7.91 2.84 -2.44
CA LYS A 76 -8.98 2.88 -1.45
C LYS A 76 -10.18 2.02 -1.86
N TYR A 77 -10.77 1.35 -0.89
CA TYR A 77 -12.07 0.69 -1.02
C TYR A 77 -12.95 1.18 0.12
N GLN A 78 -14.13 1.71 -0.20
CA GLN A 78 -15.04 2.33 0.79
C GLN A 78 -14.33 3.35 1.70
N ASP A 79 -13.60 4.28 1.09
CA ASP A 79 -12.78 5.32 1.74
C ASP A 79 -11.61 4.81 2.62
N LEU A 80 -11.48 3.50 2.81
CA LEU A 80 -10.40 2.88 3.58
C LEU A 80 -9.17 2.64 2.70
N PRO A 81 -7.99 3.16 3.09
CA PRO A 81 -6.73 2.82 2.42
C PRO A 81 -6.44 1.32 2.48
N ILE A 82 -6.16 0.72 1.33
CA ILE A 82 -5.78 -0.70 1.24
C ILE A 82 -4.35 -0.91 0.77
N GLY A 83 -3.66 0.14 0.30
CA GLY A 83 -2.24 0.08 -0.03
C GLY A 83 -1.86 0.92 -1.24
N TRP A 84 -0.73 0.59 -1.86
CA TRP A 84 -0.17 1.34 -2.99
C TRP A 84 -0.26 0.57 -4.30
N ILE A 85 -0.50 1.33 -5.37
CA ILE A 85 -0.15 0.93 -6.73
C ILE A 85 0.79 1.98 -7.34
N LYS A 86 1.53 1.56 -8.37
CA LYS A 86 2.31 2.49 -9.20
C LYS A 86 1.91 2.34 -10.65
N ASN A 87 1.37 3.41 -11.22
CA ASN A 87 1.15 3.52 -12.65
C ASN A 87 2.45 3.92 -13.34
N ILE A 88 2.89 3.14 -14.32
CA ILE A 88 4.07 3.47 -15.13
C ILE A 88 3.71 3.70 -16.61
N GLY A 89 2.44 3.93 -16.90
CA GLY A 89 1.92 4.27 -18.24
C GLY A 89 1.23 3.08 -18.89
N ASN A 90 1.99 2.03 -19.22
CA ASN A 90 1.43 0.85 -19.91
C ASN A 90 0.92 -0.25 -18.97
N ARG A 91 1.27 -0.18 -17.68
CA ARG A 91 0.95 -1.19 -16.67
C ARG A 91 0.93 -0.58 -15.29
N ILE A 92 0.31 -1.34 -14.40
CA ILE A 92 0.20 -1.00 -12.98
C ILE A 92 0.97 -2.03 -12.18
N ASN A 93 1.84 -1.55 -11.31
CA ASN A 93 2.51 -2.38 -10.32
C ASN A 93 1.67 -2.43 -9.05
N ASN A 94 1.29 -3.64 -8.64
CA ASN A 94 0.66 -3.88 -7.36
C ASN A 94 1.72 -4.01 -6.25
N TYR A 95 1.79 -3.02 -5.35
CA TYR A 95 2.74 -2.99 -4.22
C TYR A 95 2.19 -3.58 -2.91
N TYR A 96 1.08 -4.32 -2.96
CA TYR A 96 0.59 -5.06 -1.80
C TYR A 96 1.64 -6.09 -1.32
N PRO A 97 1.85 -6.27 0.01
CA PRO A 97 2.83 -7.23 0.52
C PRO A 97 2.47 -8.67 0.12
N VAL A 98 3.45 -9.39 -0.45
CA VAL A 98 3.24 -10.77 -0.93
C VAL A 98 2.81 -11.72 0.18
N ASN A 99 3.34 -11.53 1.38
CA ASN A 99 3.03 -12.34 2.55
C ASN A 99 1.66 -12.01 3.18
N TYR A 100 0.99 -10.95 2.73
CA TYR A 100 -0.36 -10.59 3.20
C TYR A 100 -1.44 -10.95 2.17
N ARG A 101 -1.06 -11.49 1.02
CA ARG A 101 -1.98 -11.77 -0.08
C ARG A 101 -3.04 -12.79 0.33
N ILE A 102 -4.26 -12.55 -0.13
CA ILE A 102 -5.34 -13.53 0.00
C ILE A 102 -4.97 -14.74 -0.85
N LEU A 103 -4.90 -15.93 -0.25
CA LEU A 103 -4.58 -17.20 -0.93
C LEU A 103 -5.83 -18.06 -1.18
N SER A 104 -7.01 -17.60 -0.77
CA SER A 104 -8.24 -18.38 -0.85
C SER A 104 -8.64 -18.65 -2.31
N SER A 105 -8.93 -19.91 -2.60
CA SER A 105 -9.53 -20.36 -3.86
C SER A 105 -11.05 -20.17 -3.92
N LYS A 106 -11.69 -19.77 -2.79
CA LYS A 106 -13.13 -19.45 -2.80
C LYS A 106 -13.38 -18.29 -3.75
N ASN A 107 -14.51 -18.35 -4.46
CA ASN A 107 -14.98 -17.21 -5.22
C ASN A 107 -15.44 -16.13 -4.23
N LEU A 108 -14.63 -15.10 -4.04
CA LEU A 108 -14.94 -13.96 -3.16
C LEU A 108 -15.75 -12.87 -3.90
N LEU A 109 -15.99 -13.08 -5.21
CA LEU A 109 -16.74 -12.19 -6.10
C LEU A 109 -18.19 -12.64 -6.26
N SER A 110 -18.55 -13.85 -5.82
CA SER A 110 -19.95 -14.25 -5.74
C SER A 110 -20.62 -13.52 -4.58
N ASN A 111 -21.63 -12.73 -4.90
CA ASN A 111 -22.59 -12.26 -3.92
C ASN A 111 -23.49 -13.45 -3.57
N GLU A 112 -23.32 -14.00 -2.37
CA GLU A 112 -24.45 -14.64 -1.69
C GLU A 112 -25.44 -13.55 -1.27
#